data_AF-A0A3S5CBN5-F1
#
_entry.id   AF-A0A3S5CBN5-F1
#
_cell.length_a   1.000
_cell.length_b   1.000
_cell.length_c   1.000
_cell.angle_alpha   90.00
_cell.angle_beta   90.00
_cell.angle_gamma   90.00
#
_symmetry.space_group_name_H-M   'P 1'
#
loop_
_entity.id
_entity.type
_entity.pdbx_description
1 polymer ?
#
loop_
_entity_poly.entity_id
_entity_poly.type
_entity_poly.pdbx_seq_one_letter_code
_entity_poly.pdbx_strand_id
1 'polypeptide(L)'
;MLEDFCFKIFGPGKKLGSLIMFTMCLLVITSTVSMQLFCFFQALEKDFNRFSTFPMAFMSMFQILTQKGWVAVMHDTMDVVESKSVILGVAVYFLLYHLFVTLIVLSLFVAVILDNLELEEDIKKLKQVRRFLKWKCFKDIFFS
;
A
#
# COMPACT_ATOMS: atom_id res chain seq x y z
N MET A 1 13.07 9.79 21.99
CA MET A 1 11.61 10.03 21.94
C MET A 1 11.01 9.75 20.55
N LEU A 2 11.43 10.43 19.48
CA LEU A 2 10.96 10.09 18.11
C LEU A 2 11.49 8.73 17.60
N GLU A 3 12.75 8.41 17.86
CA GLU A 3 13.34 7.11 17.45
C GLU A 3 12.63 5.92 18.13
N ASP A 4 12.36 6.02 19.43
CA ASP A 4 11.62 5.00 20.18
C ASP A 4 10.20 4.81 19.63
N PHE A 5 9.56 5.90 19.17
CA PHE A 5 8.24 5.86 18.57
C PHE A 5 8.25 5.25 17.16
N CYS A 6 9.28 5.54 16.35
CA CYS A 6 9.49 4.89 15.06
C CYS A 6 9.72 3.39 15.22
N PHE A 7 10.67 2.97 16.06
CA PHE A 7 10.96 1.54 16.27
C PHE A 7 9.74 0.75 16.76
N LYS A 8 8.85 1.44 17.49
CA LYS A 8 7.61 0.93 18.03
C LYS A 8 6.50 0.79 16.96
N ILE A 9 6.34 1.77 16.07
CA ILE A 9 5.39 1.71 14.93
C ILE A 9 5.82 0.66 13.91
N PHE A 10 7.11 0.59 13.61
CA PHE A 10 7.64 -0.35 12.61
C PHE A 10 7.62 -1.81 13.10
N GLY A 11 7.43 -2.02 14.41
CA GLY A 11 7.25 -3.33 15.04
C GLY A 11 8.36 -4.32 14.67
N PRO A 12 8.10 -5.64 14.70
CA PRO A 12 8.97 -6.60 14.02
C PRO A 12 8.88 -6.35 12.51
N GLY A 13 9.86 -5.64 11.95
CA GLY A 13 9.89 -5.19 10.55
C GLY A 13 9.69 -6.28 9.48
N LYS A 14 9.67 -7.56 9.86
CA LYS A 14 9.30 -8.69 8.99
C LYS A 14 7.88 -8.55 8.41
N LYS A 15 6.88 -8.15 9.23
CA LYS A 15 5.48 -8.04 8.76
C LYS A 15 5.31 -6.86 7.81
N LEU A 16 5.76 -5.68 8.24
CA LEU A 16 5.68 -4.47 7.43
C LEU A 16 6.54 -4.58 6.15
N GLY A 17 7.74 -5.13 6.26
CA GLY A 17 8.63 -5.36 5.12
C GLY A 17 7.99 -6.27 4.07
N SER A 18 7.31 -7.33 4.49
CA SER A 18 6.56 -8.20 3.57
C SER A 18 5.44 -7.46 2.85
N LEU A 19 4.72 -6.56 3.55
CA LEU A 19 3.66 -5.76 2.94
C LEU A 19 4.18 -4.71 1.95
N ILE A 20 5.29 -4.04 2.29
CA ILE A 20 5.96 -3.09 1.40
C ILE A 20 6.44 -3.83 0.14
N MET A 21 7.10 -4.98 0.30
CA MET A 21 7.54 -5.80 -0.82
C MET A 21 6.37 -6.23 -1.71
N PHE A 22 5.27 -6.69 -1.10
CA PHE A 22 4.05 -7.04 -1.82
C PHE A 22 3.51 -5.85 -2.63
N THR A 23 3.45 -4.67 -2.02
CA THR A 23 2.97 -3.45 -2.67
C THR A 23 3.87 -3.04 -3.84
N MET A 24 5.18 -3.12 -3.66
CA MET A 24 6.14 -2.84 -4.73
C MET A 24 6.03 -3.85 -5.88
N CYS A 25 5.87 -5.14 -5.58
CA CYS A 25 5.62 -6.17 -6.60
C CYS A 25 4.32 -5.91 -7.36
N LEU A 26 3.23 -5.60 -6.64
CA LEU A 26 1.93 -5.29 -7.24
C LEU A 26 2.02 -4.06 -8.16
N LEU A 27 2.77 -3.04 -7.73
CA LEU A 27 3.03 -1.85 -8.55
C LEU A 27 3.82 -2.20 -9.82
N VAL A 28 4.86 -3.02 -9.74
CA VAL A 28 5.64 -3.44 -10.92
C VAL A 28 4.79 -4.26 -11.90
N ILE A 29 3.99 -5.20 -11.41
CA ILE A 29 3.10 -6.03 -12.24
C ILE A 29 2.07 -5.14 -12.94
N THR A 30 1.38 -4.29 -12.18
CA THR A 30 0.34 -3.41 -12.73
C THR A 30 0.91 -2.39 -13.71
N SER A 31 2.11 -1.86 -13.45
CA SER A 31 2.82 -0.98 -14.40
C SER A 31 3.13 -1.69 -15.71
N THR A 32 3.59 -2.95 -15.64
CA THR A 32 3.88 -3.75 -16.83
C THR A 32 2.63 -4.05 -17.63
N VAL A 33 1.55 -4.48 -16.96
CA VAL A 33 0.25 -4.74 -17.59
C VAL A 33 -0.28 -3.48 -18.29
N SER A 34 -0.19 -2.33 -17.64
CA SER A 34 -0.66 -1.06 -18.20
C SER A 34 0.14 -0.65 -19.41
N MET A 35 1.48 -0.77 -19.33
CA MET A 35 2.34 -0.50 -20.46
C MET A 35 1.97 -1.38 -21.66
N GLN A 36 1.72 -2.67 -21.46
CA GLN A 36 1.31 -3.57 -22.55
C GLN A 36 -0.09 -3.24 -23.10
N LEU A 37 -1.04 -2.91 -22.22
CA LEU A 37 -2.41 -2.56 -22.60
C LEU A 37 -2.47 -1.26 -23.40
N PHE A 38 -1.63 -0.27 -23.03
CA PHE A 38 -1.59 1.03 -23.68
C PHE A 38 -0.56 1.15 -24.82
N CYS A 39 0.30 0.14 -25.00
CA CYS A 39 1.27 0.07 -26.11
C CYS A 39 0.58 0.19 -27.48
N PHE A 40 -0.63 -0.40 -27.61
CA PHE A 40 -1.41 -0.29 -28.83
C PHE A 40 -1.88 1.14 -29.13
N PHE A 41 -2.33 1.90 -28.11
CA PHE A 41 -2.75 3.29 -28.30
C PHE A 41 -1.59 4.21 -28.63
N GLN A 42 -0.41 3.94 -28.08
CA GLN A 42 0.81 4.66 -28.44
C GLN A 42 1.19 4.48 -29.92
N ALA A 43 0.85 3.35 -30.53
CA ALA A 43 1.07 3.15 -31.96
C ALA A 43 0.17 4.03 -32.84
N LEU A 44 -0.98 4.47 -32.33
CA LEU A 44 -1.89 5.40 -33.01
C LEU A 44 -1.52 6.87 -32.77
N GLU A 45 -1.11 7.23 -31.56
CA GLU A 45 -0.83 8.61 -31.15
C GLU A 45 0.58 8.75 -30.57
N LYS A 46 1.46 9.39 -31.35
CA LYS A 46 2.89 9.47 -31.06
C LYS A 46 3.23 10.44 -29.93
N ASP A 47 2.35 11.40 -29.65
CA ASP A 47 2.52 12.39 -28.59
C ASP A 47 2.17 11.83 -27.19
N PHE A 48 1.60 10.63 -27.12
CA PHE A 48 1.30 9.97 -25.84
C PHE A 48 2.53 9.31 -25.21
N ASN A 49 3.06 9.94 -24.15
CA ASN A 49 4.29 9.49 -23.50
C ASN A 49 4.10 8.85 -22.11
N ARG A 50 2.90 8.88 -21.53
CA ARG A 50 2.67 8.42 -20.13
C ARG A 50 2.97 6.93 -19.92
N PHE A 51 2.70 6.08 -20.90
CA PHE A 51 2.95 4.63 -20.84
C PHE A 51 3.95 4.15 -21.90
N SER A 52 4.83 5.04 -22.38
CA SER A 52 5.79 4.76 -23.45
C SER A 52 6.89 3.79 -23.09
N THR A 53 7.32 3.88 -21.83
CA THR A 53 8.45 3.13 -21.30
C THR A 53 8.10 2.69 -19.90
N PHE A 54 8.73 1.61 -19.44
CA PHE A 54 8.48 1.07 -18.11
C PHE A 54 8.61 2.12 -17.00
N PRO A 55 9.64 3.00 -16.96
CA PRO A 55 9.74 4.02 -15.92
C PRO A 55 8.58 5.04 -15.95
N MET A 56 8.10 5.44 -17.13
CA MET A 56 6.96 6.36 -17.22
C MET A 56 5.65 5.69 -16.80
N ALA A 57 5.44 4.43 -17.22
CA ALA A 57 4.29 3.63 -16.78
C ALA A 57 4.32 3.40 -15.26
N PHE A 58 5.49 3.11 -14.69
CA PHE A 58 5.71 2.98 -13.26
C PHE A 58 5.39 4.26 -12.51
N MET A 59 5.88 5.41 -12.99
CA MET A 59 5.58 6.70 -12.37
C MET A 59 4.09 7.03 -12.45
N SER A 60 3.43 6.76 -13.57
CA SER A 60 1.99 6.97 -13.74
C SER A 60 1.17 6.09 -12.80
N MET A 61 1.53 4.81 -12.66
CA MET A 61 0.87 3.92 -11.70
C MET A 61 1.18 4.26 -10.24
N PHE A 62 2.40 4.69 -9.95
CA PHE A 62 2.77 5.18 -8.62
C PHE A 62 2.01 6.46 -8.27
N GLN A 63 1.78 7.34 -9.24
CA GLN A 63 0.98 8.55 -9.08
C GLN A 63 -0.48 8.21 -8.72
N ILE A 64 -1.05 7.17 -9.34
CA ILE A 64 -2.38 6.67 -8.98
C ILE A 64 -2.38 6.03 -7.58
N LEU A 65 -1.34 5.27 -7.24
CA LEU A 65 -1.18 4.64 -5.92
C LEU A 65 -1.06 5.67 -4.78
N THR A 66 -0.36 6.79 -5.02
CA THR A 66 -0.26 7.91 -4.07
C THR A 66 -1.52 8.79 -4.05
N GLN A 67 -2.50 8.50 -4.91
CA GLN A 67 -3.75 9.25 -5.06
C GLN A 67 -3.57 10.73 -5.44
N LYS A 68 -2.38 11.13 -5.95
CA LYS A 68 -2.08 12.52 -6.29
C LYS A 68 -2.15 12.76 -7.79
N GLY A 69 -3.21 13.38 -8.28
CA GLY A 69 -3.35 13.65 -9.71
C GLY A 69 -3.63 12.40 -10.55
N TRP A 70 -4.20 11.36 -9.94
CA TRP A 70 -4.64 10.14 -10.63
C TRP A 70 -5.70 10.42 -11.71
N VAL A 71 -6.56 11.42 -11.47
CA VAL A 71 -7.58 11.88 -12.42
C VAL A 71 -6.94 12.44 -13.68
N ALA A 72 -5.83 13.19 -13.54
CA ALA A 72 -5.10 13.71 -14.69
C ALA A 72 -4.50 12.56 -15.53
N VAL A 73 -3.90 11.55 -14.88
CA VAL A 73 -3.39 10.36 -15.60
C VAL A 73 -4.50 9.65 -16.38
N MET A 74 -5.69 9.51 -15.80
CA MET A 74 -6.84 8.90 -16.45
C MET A 74 -7.30 9.73 -17.66
N HIS A 75 -7.52 11.04 -17.49
CA HIS A 75 -7.96 11.92 -18.58
C HIS A 75 -6.93 12.00 -19.71
N ASP A 76 -5.64 12.14 -19.38
CA ASP A 76 -4.56 12.15 -20.37
C ASP A 76 -4.53 10.85 -21.19
N THR A 77 -5.01 9.72 -20.65
CA THR A 77 -5.11 8.44 -21.38
C THR A 77 -6.41 8.32 -22.17
N MET A 78 -7.50 8.93 -21.70
CA MET A 78 -8.80 8.94 -22.39
C MET A 78 -8.77 9.83 -23.64
N ASP A 79 -8.05 10.94 -23.60
CA ASP A 79 -7.96 11.91 -24.71
C ASP A 79 -7.28 11.33 -25.96
N VAL A 80 -6.51 10.25 -25.80
CA VAL A 80 -5.80 9.52 -26.87
C VAL A 80 -6.75 8.60 -27.66
N VAL A 81 -7.95 8.35 -27.13
CA VAL A 81 -8.86 7.35 -27.68
C VAL A 81 -10.04 8.05 -28.35
N GLU A 82 -10.23 7.80 -29.65
CA GLU A 82 -11.35 8.41 -30.39
C GLU A 82 -12.70 7.70 -30.14
N SER A 83 -12.68 6.40 -29.85
CA SER A 83 -13.89 5.58 -29.72
C SER A 83 -14.50 5.68 -28.32
N LYS A 84 -15.74 6.20 -28.24
CA LYS A 84 -16.50 6.35 -26.97
C LYS A 84 -16.57 5.08 -26.12
N SER A 85 -16.73 3.91 -26.74
CA SER A 85 -16.79 2.63 -26.02
C SER A 85 -15.45 2.26 -25.38
N VAL A 86 -14.35 2.59 -26.04
CA VAL A 86 -13.00 2.33 -25.54
C VAL A 86 -12.62 3.33 -24.45
N ILE A 87 -13.00 4.61 -24.60
CA ILE A 87 -12.86 5.64 -23.56
C ILE A 87 -13.51 5.18 -22.25
N LEU A 88 -14.74 4.65 -22.31
CA LEU A 88 -15.42 4.13 -21.13
C LEU A 88 -14.65 2.95 -20.51
N GLY A 89 -14.13 2.04 -21.33
CA GLY A 89 -13.31 0.92 -20.86
C GLY A 89 -12.04 1.37 -20.13
N VAL A 90 -11.34 2.37 -20.67
CA VAL A 90 -10.14 2.97 -20.06
C VAL A 90 -10.47 3.63 -18.72
N ALA A 91 -11.55 4.41 -18.66
CA ALA A 91 -12.01 5.03 -17.43
C ALA A 91 -12.34 3.99 -16.34
N VAL A 92 -13.08 2.94 -16.71
CA VAL A 92 -13.43 1.84 -15.79
C VAL A 92 -12.16 1.11 -15.30
N TYR A 93 -11.19 0.87 -16.18
CA TYR A 93 -9.90 0.27 -15.81
C TYR A 93 -9.18 1.08 -14.72
N PHE A 94 -8.99 2.39 -14.93
CA PHE A 94 -8.31 3.25 -13.96
C PHE A 94 -9.10 3.42 -12.67
N LEU A 95 -10.43 3.52 -12.74
CA LEU A 95 -11.29 3.61 -11.55
C LEU A 95 -11.24 2.33 -10.71
N LEU A 96 -11.32 1.15 -11.34
CA LEU A 96 -11.22 -0.13 -10.63
C LEU A 96 -9.84 -0.31 -10.00
N TYR A 97 -8.77 0.05 -10.72
CA TYR A 97 -7.41 0.02 -10.17
C TYR A 97 -7.26 0.97 -8.97
N HIS A 98 -7.73 2.21 -9.10
CA HIS A 98 -7.71 3.19 -8.02
C HIS A 98 -8.50 2.71 -6.80
N LEU A 99 -9.68 2.12 -7.02
CA LEU A 99 -10.53 1.55 -5.97
C LEU A 99 -9.80 0.38 -5.28
N PHE A 100 -9.21 -0.53 -6.05
CA PHE A 100 -8.47 -1.67 -5.52
C PHE A 100 -7.29 -1.21 -4.64
N VAL A 101 -6.47 -0.28 -5.11
CA VAL A 101 -5.33 0.24 -4.35
C VAL A 101 -5.79 0.97 -3.09
N THR A 102 -6.82 1.81 -3.21
CA THR A 102 -7.31 2.62 -2.10
C THR A 102 -8.00 1.77 -1.04
N LEU A 103 -8.82 0.79 -1.44
CA LEU A 103 -9.60 0.00 -0.50
C LEU A 103 -8.83 -1.20 0.04
N ILE A 104 -8.01 -1.87 -0.78
CA ILE A 104 -7.35 -3.10 -0.35
C ILE A 104 -5.96 -2.80 0.16
N VAL A 105 -5.11 -2.14 -0.63
CA VAL A 105 -3.71 -1.90 -0.24
C VAL A 105 -3.63 -1.00 0.98
N LEU A 106 -4.30 0.16 0.99
CA LEU A 106 -4.28 1.05 2.16
C LEU A 106 -4.91 0.40 3.40
N SER A 107 -6.03 -0.32 3.25
CA SER A 107 -6.65 -1.01 4.40
C SER A 107 -5.75 -2.10 4.96
N LEU A 108 -4.98 -2.81 4.14
CA LEU A 108 -3.97 -3.76 4.60
C LEU A 108 -2.81 -3.06 5.33
N PHE A 109 -2.38 -1.89 4.87
CA PHE A 109 -1.40 -1.07 5.61
C PHE A 109 -1.94 -0.67 6.98
N VAL A 110 -3.17 -0.17 7.05
CA VAL A 110 -3.80 0.21 8.32
C VAL A 110 -3.95 -1.02 9.23
N ALA A 111 -4.42 -2.15 8.71
CA ALA A 111 -4.57 -3.39 9.47
C ALA A 111 -3.23 -3.87 10.05
N VAL A 112 -2.15 -3.90 9.26
CA VAL A 112 -0.82 -4.31 9.75
C VAL A 112 -0.28 -3.33 10.79
N ILE A 113 -0.52 -2.03 10.64
CA ILE A 113 -0.11 -1.03 11.65
C ILE A 113 -0.90 -1.24 12.95
N LEU A 114 -2.22 -1.43 12.88
CA LEU A 114 -3.06 -1.71 14.04
C LEU A 114 -2.64 -3.01 14.74
N ASP A 115 -2.42 -4.09 13.99
CA ASP A 115 -1.90 -5.35 14.53
C ASP A 115 -0.58 -5.16 15.30
N ASN A 116 0.33 -4.33 14.77
CA ASN A 116 1.61 -4.06 15.44
C ASN A 116 1.42 -3.26 16.74
N LEU A 117 0.46 -2.33 16.78
CA LEU A 117 0.15 -1.55 17.98
C LEU A 117 -0.56 -2.40 19.05
N GLU A 118 -1.53 -3.22 18.65
CA GLU A 118 -2.28 -4.12 19.54
C GLU A 118 -1.36 -5.17 20.20
N LEU A 119 -0.47 -5.79 19.42
CA LEU A 119 0.52 -6.75 19.92
C LEU A 119 1.40 -6.14 21.03
N GLU A 120 1.74 -4.86 20.92
CA GLU A 120 2.58 -4.19 21.90
C GLU A 120 1.82 -3.90 23.21
N GLU A 121 0.54 -3.53 23.12
CA GLU A 121 -0.33 -3.34 24.29
C GLU A 121 -0.52 -4.65 25.06
N ASP A 122 -0.73 -5.76 24.35
CA ASP A 122 -0.89 -7.08 24.97
C ASP A 122 0.38 -7.55 25.67
N ILE A 123 1.56 -7.32 25.08
CA ILE A 123 2.85 -7.61 25.75
C ILE A 123 3.01 -6.79 27.03
N LYS A 124 2.57 -5.53 27.06
CA LYS A 124 2.62 -4.69 28.27
C LYS A 124 1.69 -5.22 29.35
N LYS A 125 0.45 -5.58 29.01
CA LYS A 125 -0.52 -6.20 29.92
C LYS A 125 0.05 -7.49 30.51
N LEU A 126 0.62 -8.37 29.68
CA LEU A 126 1.26 -9.61 30.13
C LEU A 126 2.47 -9.39 31.05
N LYS A 127 3.33 -8.40 30.75
CA LYS A 127 4.45 -8.02 31.64
C LYS A 127 3.96 -7.46 32.98
N GLN A 128 2.86 -6.73 32.98
CA GLN A 128 2.25 -6.20 34.21
C GLN A 128 1.65 -7.31 35.06
N VAL A 129 0.90 -8.24 34.46
CA VAL A 129 0.39 -9.45 35.14
C VAL A 129 1.54 -10.29 35.68
N ARG A 130 2.61 -10.51 34.92
CA ARG A 130 3.80 -11.26 35.39
C ARG A 130 4.48 -10.60 36.59
N ARG A 131 4.58 -9.27 36.61
CA ARG A 131 5.13 -8.53 37.76
C ARG A 131 4.24 -8.66 38.99
N PHE A 132 2.92 -8.59 38.80
CA PHE A 132 1.96 -8.81 39.88
C PHE A 132 2.05 -10.24 40.45
N LEU A 133 2.12 -11.25 39.58
CA LEU A 133 2.30 -12.65 39.99
C LEU A 133 3.63 -12.87 40.73
N LYS A 134 4.73 -12.28 40.26
CA LYS A 134 6.03 -12.33 40.97
C LYS A 134 5.95 -11.69 42.35
N TRP A 135 5.32 -10.52 42.48
CA TRP A 135 5.15 -9.87 43.77
C TRP A 135 4.30 -10.70 44.72
N LYS A 136 3.22 -11.32 44.21
CA LYS A 136 2.36 -12.20 44.99
C LYS A 136 3.12 -13.42 45.51
N CYS A 137 3.85 -14.11 44.64
CA CYS A 137 4.69 -15.26 45.03
C CYS A 137 5.81 -14.87 46.01
N PHE A 138 6.46 -13.72 45.82
CA PHE A 138 7.46 -13.21 46.78
C PHE A 138 6.84 -12.94 48.15
N LYS A 139 5.65 -12.33 48.19
CA LYS A 139 4.93 -12.07 49.43
C LYS A 139 4.51 -13.36 50.12
N ASP A 140 4.05 -14.36 49.36
CA ASP A 140 3.66 -15.67 49.91
C ASP A 140 4.87 -16.44 50.49
N ILE A 141 6.07 -16.30 49.91
CA ILE A 141 7.30 -16.96 50.40
C ILE A 141 7.91 -16.27 51.64
N PHE A 142 7.88 -14.94 51.70
CA PHE A 142 8.61 -14.18 52.74
C PHE A 142 7.77 -13.80 53.96
N PHE A 143 6.45 -13.89 53.88
CA PHE A 143 5.52 -13.48 54.94
C PHE A 143 4.64 -14.62 55.49
N SER A 144 4.97 -15.87 55.16
CA SER A 144 4.44 -17.08 55.82
C SER A 144 5.43 -17.62 56.85
#